data_AF-A0A4U0H7D9-F1
#
_entry.id   AF-A0A4U0H7D9-F1
#
_cell.length_a   1.000
_cell.length_b   1.000
_cell.length_c   1.000
_cell.angle_alpha   90.00
_cell.angle_beta   90.00
_cell.angle_gamma   90.00
#
_symmetry.space_group_name_H-M   'P 1'
#
loop_
_entity.id
_entity.type
_entity.pdbx_description
1 polymer ?
#
loop_
_entity_poly.entity_id
_entity_poly.type
_entity_poly.pdbx_seq_one_letter_code
_entity_poly.pdbx_strand_id
1 'polypeptide(L)' 'MATTGNRGGGRRSKGERRFVGTRVDVKSADQLVRAAKGRGVTVSEFVEATIKKELASMDPSDFAHPGQEELPIGRMVS' A
#
# COMPACT_ATOMS: atom_id res chain seq x y z
N MET A 1 -12.78 -7.05 6.54
CA MET A 1 -13.13 -7.97 5.43
C MET A 1 -11.85 -8.42 4.76
N ALA A 2 -11.46 -9.69 4.93
CA ALA A 2 -10.30 -10.28 4.26
C ALA A 2 -10.77 -10.94 2.95
N THR A 3 -10.46 -10.35 1.81
CA THR A 3 -10.70 -10.95 0.50
C THR A 3 -9.64 -12.01 0.25
N THR A 4 -9.92 -13.25 0.64
CA THR A 4 -9.13 -14.43 0.21
C THR A 4 -9.47 -14.73 -1.25
N GLY A 5 -8.67 -14.20 -2.16
CA GLY A 5 -8.72 -14.54 -3.59
C GLY A 5 -7.36 -14.98 -4.07
N ASN A 6 -7.11 -16.30 -4.09
CA ASN A 6 -6.60 -17.03 -5.27
C ASN A 6 -6.27 -18.50 -4.91
N ARG A 7 -7.12 -19.45 -5.33
CA ARG A 7 -6.85 -20.90 -5.34
C ARG A 7 -6.31 -21.33 -6.72
N GLY A 8 -5.30 -20.64 -7.24
CA GLY A 8 -4.74 -20.88 -8.58
C GLY A 8 -3.23 -21.06 -8.52
N GLY A 9 -2.78 -22.31 -8.61
CA GLY A 9 -1.37 -22.73 -8.61
C GLY A 9 -0.63 -22.40 -9.90
N GLY A 10 -0.63 -21.13 -10.31
CA GLY A 10 0.25 -20.61 -11.36
C GLY A 10 1.48 -19.94 -10.75
N ARG A 11 2.63 -20.00 -11.44
CA ARG A 11 3.82 -19.22 -11.07
C ARG A 11 3.43 -17.74 -11.01
N ARG A 12 3.51 -17.15 -9.81
CA ARG A 12 3.16 -15.74 -9.61
C ARG A 12 4.07 -14.87 -10.47
N SER A 13 3.51 -14.27 -11.52
CA SER A 13 4.25 -13.43 -12.47
C SER A 13 4.93 -12.21 -11.83
N LYS A 14 4.54 -11.85 -10.59
CA LYS A 14 5.03 -10.66 -9.88
C LYS A 14 5.52 -10.92 -8.45
N GLY A 15 5.85 -12.17 -8.10
CA GLY A 15 6.40 -12.53 -6.78
C GLY A 15 5.43 -12.40 -5.62
N GLU A 16 5.95 -12.24 -4.40
CA GLU A 16 5.16 -11.99 -3.19
C GLU A 16 4.68 -10.53 -3.16
N ARG A 17 3.36 -10.34 -3.26
CA ARG A 17 2.72 -9.02 -3.20
C ARG A 17 1.50 -9.07 -2.30
N ARG A 18 1.27 -7.98 -1.56
CA ARG A 18 0.03 -7.73 -0.83
C ARG A 18 -0.86 -6.80 -1.65
N PHE A 19 -2.17 -7.06 -1.64
CA PHE A 19 -3.14 -6.14 -2.24
C PHE A 19 -3.39 -4.98 -1.28
N VAL A 20 -3.23 -3.76 -1.76
CA VAL A 20 -3.58 -2.52 -1.05
C VAL A 20 -4.52 -1.74 -1.97
N GLY A 21 -5.70 -1.42 -1.47
CA GLY A 21 -6.73 -0.71 -2.23
C GLY A 21 -7.34 0.41 -1.40
N THR A 22 -7.55 1.55 -2.05
CA THR A 22 -8.10 2.76 -1.43
C THR A 22 -9.15 3.35 -2.35
N ARG A 23 -10.20 3.96 -1.77
CA ARG A 23 -11.17 4.75 -2.53
C ARG A 23 -10.66 6.18 -2.66
N VAL A 24 -10.71 6.73 -3.86
CA VAL A 24 -10.39 8.13 -4.16
C VAL A 24 -11.60 8.78 -4.81
N ASP A 25 -11.67 10.11 -4.81
CA ASP A 25 -12.72 10.82 -5.53
C ASP A 25 -12.61 10.58 -7.05
N VAL A 26 -13.74 10.78 -7.73
CA VAL A 26 -13.87 10.49 -9.17
C VAL A 26 -12.88 11.31 -9.99
N LYS A 27 -12.65 12.58 -9.62
CA LYS A 27 -11.76 13.47 -10.36
C LYS A 27 -10.32 12.99 -10.28
N SER A 28 -9.86 12.57 -9.10
CA SER A 28 -8.54 11.97 -8.92
C SER A 28 -8.42 10.62 -9.64
N ALA A 29 -9.45 9.79 -9.65
CA ALA A 29 -9.45 8.55 -10.43
C ALA A 29 -9.26 8.80 -11.94
N ASP A 30 -10.00 9.76 -12.50
CA ASP A 30 -9.89 10.15 -13.91
C ASP A 30 -8.50 10.71 -14.25
N GLN A 31 -7.95 11.55 -13.39
CA GLN A 31 -6.59 12.08 -13.54
C GLN A 31 -5.55 10.96 -13.54
N LEU A 32 -5.73 9.96 -12.68
CA LEU A 32 -4.82 8.82 -12.57
C LEU A 32 -4.83 7.98 -13.85
N VAL A 33 -6.02 7.73 -14.43
CA VAL A 33 -6.15 7.06 -15.74
C VAL A 33 -5.44 7.85 -16.85
N ARG A 34 -5.62 9.17 -16.89
CA ARG A 34 -4.96 10.04 -17.89
C ARG A 34 -3.45 10.03 -17.72
N ALA A 35 -2.95 10.11 -16.49
CA ALA A 35 -1.51 10.10 -16.19
C ALA A 35 -0.86 8.77 -16.58
N ALA A 36 -1.50 7.64 -16.27
CA ALA A 36 -1.03 6.31 -16.66
C ALA A 36 -0.98 6.17 -18.19
N LYS A 37 -2.05 6.59 -18.89
CA LYS A 37 -2.12 6.58 -20.36
C LYS A 37 -1.03 7.44 -21.00
N GLY A 38 -0.78 8.63 -20.46
CA GLY A 38 0.28 9.53 -20.95
C GLY A 38 1.69 8.95 -20.82
N ARG A 39 1.89 7.99 -19.91
CA ARG A 39 3.17 7.29 -19.71
C ARG A 39 3.22 5.91 -20.37
N GLY A 40 2.16 5.48 -21.07
CA GLY A 40 2.10 4.17 -21.73
C GLY A 40 2.11 2.98 -20.77
N VAL A 41 1.67 3.18 -19.52
CA VAL A 41 1.64 2.13 -18.48
C VAL A 41 0.23 1.89 -17.97
N THR A 42 0.01 0.77 -17.29
CA THR A 42 -1.26 0.52 -16.60
C THR A 42 -1.40 1.43 -15.36
N VAL A 43 -2.64 1.66 -14.95
CA VAL A 43 -2.96 2.38 -13.70
C VAL A 43 -2.21 1.76 -12.51
N SER A 44 -2.20 0.43 -12.38
CA SER A 44 -1.52 -0.25 -11.28
C SER A 44 0.00 -0.05 -11.29
N GLU A 45 0.62 -0.04 -12.47
CA GLU A 45 2.07 0.23 -12.60
C GLU A 45 2.40 1.69 -12.28
N PHE A 46 1.54 2.62 -12.69
CA PHE A 46 1.68 4.02 -12.34
C PHE A 46 1.60 4.23 -10.82
N VAL A 47 0.61 3.62 -10.16
CA VAL A 47 0.49 3.67 -8.69
C VAL A 47 1.68 3.01 -8.01
N GLU A 48 2.11 1.83 -8.48
CA GLU A 48 3.30 1.14 -7.94
C GLU A 48 4.55 2.03 -7.99
N ALA A 49 4.80 2.67 -9.14
CA ALA A 49 5.94 3.56 -9.31
C ALA A 49 5.84 4.80 -8.40
N THR A 50 4.63 5.34 -8.23
CA THR A 50 4.40 6.52 -7.38
C THR A 50 4.62 6.19 -5.91
N ILE A 51 4.07 5.06 -5.44
CA ILE A 51 4.29 4.57 -4.07
C ILE A 51 5.77 4.31 -3.82
N LYS A 52 6.48 3.65 -4.74
CA LYS A 52 7.92 3.40 -4.57
C LYS A 52 8.72 4.69 -4.49
N LYS A 53 8.39 5.68 -5.31
CA LYS A 53 9.06 6.98 -5.29
C LYS A 53 8.85 7.69 -3.95
N GLU A 54 7.62 7.70 -3.46
CA GLU A 54 7.27 8.36 -2.21
C GLU A 54 7.92 7.67 -1.00
N LEU A 55 7.86 6.35 -0.94
CA LEU A 55 8.51 5.57 0.13
C LEU A 55 10.03 5.68 0.09
N ALA A 56 10.63 5.81 -1.09
CA ALA A 56 12.08 6.01 -1.20
C ALA A 56 12.54 7.38 -0.71
N SER A 57 11.66 8.38 -0.68
CA SER A 57 11.96 9.70 -0.09
C SER A 57 11.72 9.79 1.41
N MET A 58 11.10 8.77 2.02
CA MET A 58 10.85 8.74 3.46
C MET A 58 11.97 8.00 4.17
N ASP A 59 12.45 8.53 5.29
CA ASP A 59 13.40 7.80 6.13
C ASP A 59 12.63 6.72 6.90
N PRO A 60 13.02 5.43 6.82
CA PRO A 60 12.38 4.36 7.59
C PRO A 60 12.33 4.63 9.10
N SER A 61 13.24 5.45 9.62
CA SER A 61 13.28 5.85 11.03
C SER A 61 12.14 6.80 11.43
N ASP A 62 11.51 7.51 10.47
CA ASP A 62 10.35 8.37 10.75
C ASP A 62 9.10 7.57 11.14
N PHE A 63 9.04 6.30 10.75
CA PHE A 63 7.92 5.39 11.10
C PHE A 63 8.14 4.64 12.41
N ALA A 64 9.36 4.65 12.94
CA ALA A 64 9.66 4.12 14.25
C ALA A 64 9.23 5.17 15.29
N HIS A 65 7.95 5.17 15.70
CA HIS A 65 7.50 6.01 16.80
C HIS A 65 8.32 5.68 18.07
N PRO A 66 9.20 6.58 18.55
CA PRO A 66 10.06 6.30 19.71
C PRO A 66 9.31 6.45 21.05
N GLY A 67 7.99 6.27 21.05
CA GLY A 67 7.13 6.54 22.21
C GLY A 67 5.84 5.71 22.28
N GLN A 68 5.68 4.67 21.46
CA GLN A 68 4.66 3.65 21.76
C GLN A 68 5.21 2.71 22.84
N GLU A 69 5.22 3.18 24.08
CA GLU A 69 5.28 2.30 25.24
C GLU A 69 4.00 1.45 25.28
N GLU A 70 4.15 0.17 25.63
CA GLU A 70 3.01 -0.73 25.82
C GLU A 70 2.02 -0.09 26.83
N LEU A 71 0.76 0.08 26.42
CA LEU A 71 -0.29 0.49 27.34
C LEU A 71 -0.34 -0.54 28.49
N PRO A 72 -0.35 -0.12 29.77
CA PRO A 72 -0.30 -1.02 30.91
C PRO A 72 -1.65 -1.71 31.11
N ILE A 73 -2.04 -2.59 30.19
CA ILE A 73 -3.26 -3.41 30.27
C ILE A 73 -3.05 -4.59 31.25
N GLY A 74 -1.82 -4.81 31.73
CA GLY A 74 -1.48 -5.88 32.68
C GLY A 74 -1.23 -5.46 34.13
N ARG A 75 -1.31 -4.17 34.49
CA ARG A 75 -0.87 -3.70 35.84
C ARG A 75 -1.99 -3.37 36.82
N MET A 76 -3.26 -3.50 36.43
CA MET A 76 -4.41 -3.28 37.31
C MET A 76 -5.06 -4.59 37.76
N VAL A 77 -4.33 -5.52 38.39
CA VAL A 77 -4.90 -6.41 39.43
C VAL A 77 -3.77 -6.91 40.33
N SER A 78 -3.70 -6.40 41.56
CA SER A 78 -3.09 -7.07 42.72
C SER A 78 -3.98 -6.81 43.92
#